data_AF-A0A7X7J4K2-F1
#
_entry.id   AF-A0A7X7J4K2-F1
#
_cell.length_a   1.000
_cell.length_b   1.000
_cell.length_c   1.000
_cell.angle_alpha   90.00
_cell.angle_beta   90.00
_cell.angle_gamma   90.00
#
_symmetry.space_group_name_H-M   'P 1'
#
loop_
_entity.id
_entity.type
_entity.pdbx_description
1 polymer ?
#
loop_
_entity_poly.entity_id
_entity_poly.type
_entity_poly.pdbx_seq_one_letter_code
_entity_poly.pdbx_strand_id
1 'polypeptide(L)'
;MIAIQYSYSAQHTLNYFKEQLQVNMTLSSWQKTKRHSGISKDFYDEYFLNKEMAYAIEVGKIKPYSQPFLLADFGIEYAPQSYIYI
;
A
#
# COMPACT_ATOMS: atom_id res chain seq x y z
N MET A 1 3.35 6.43 -10.78
CA MET A 1 3.38 4.94 -10.64
C MET A 1 3.52 4.65 -9.16
N ILE A 2 2.68 3.80 -8.56
CA ILE A 2 2.86 3.35 -7.16
C ILE A 2 3.21 1.86 -7.22
N ALA A 3 4.29 1.48 -6.54
CA ALA A 3 4.66 0.09 -6.28
C ALA A 3 4.36 -0.22 -4.81
N ILE A 4 3.77 -1.39 -4.52
CA ILE A 4 3.49 -1.83 -3.14
C ILE A 4 4.54 -2.87 -2.76
N GLN A 5 5.09 -2.74 -1.56
CA GLN A 5 6.01 -3.70 -0.96
C GLN A 5 5.25 -4.66 -0.05
N TYR A 6 5.61 -5.96 -0.10
CA TYR A 6 5.23 -6.93 0.93
C TYR A 6 6.44 -7.31 1.79
N SER A 7 6.21 -7.49 3.09
CA SER A 7 7.14 -8.08 4.02
C SER A 7 6.68 -9.50 4.37
N TYR A 8 7.35 -10.52 3.84
CA TYR A 8 7.26 -11.90 4.34
C TYR A 8 8.55 -12.19 5.12
N SER A 9 8.43 -12.88 6.25
CA SER A 9 9.46 -13.06 7.30
C SER A 9 10.94 -12.91 6.87
N ALA A 10 11.66 -12.02 7.56
CA ALA A 10 13.12 -11.92 7.73
C ALA A 10 14.03 -11.74 6.49
N GLN A 11 13.53 -11.84 5.26
CA GLN A 11 14.27 -11.47 4.05
C GLN A 11 13.48 -10.39 3.32
N HIS A 12 14.05 -9.19 3.26
CA HIS A 12 13.48 -8.01 2.61
C HIS A 12 13.39 -8.19 1.08
N THR A 13 12.56 -9.12 0.61
CA THR A 13 12.30 -9.33 -0.81
C THR A 13 11.08 -8.52 -1.21
N LEU A 14 11.26 -7.59 -2.14
CA LEU A 14 10.17 -6.81 -2.72
C LEU A 14 9.40 -7.69 -3.71
N ASN A 15 8.36 -8.35 -3.23
CA ASN A 15 7.41 -9.03 -4.10
C ASN A 15 6.46 -7.97 -4.72
N TYR A 16 6.94 -7.29 -5.76
CA TYR A 16 6.23 -6.61 -6.86
C TYR A 16 4.88 -5.89 -6.72
N PHE A 17 4.74 -4.75 -7.44
CA PHE A 17 3.58 -4.41 -8.34
C PHE A 17 3.90 -3.37 -9.46
N LYS A 18 3.23 -3.45 -10.65
CA LYS A 18 3.32 -2.45 -11.78
C LYS A 18 2.00 -1.81 -12.23
N GLU A 19 2.19 -0.58 -12.74
CA GLU A 19 1.59 0.20 -13.84
C GLU A 19 0.08 0.52 -13.89
N GLN A 20 -0.14 1.84 -13.90
CA GLN A 20 -1.40 2.57 -14.10
C GLN A 20 -2.47 2.29 -13.04
N LEU A 21 -2.10 2.59 -11.79
CA LEU A 21 -3.12 2.85 -10.79
C LEU A 21 -3.71 4.23 -11.07
N GLN A 22 -4.98 4.25 -11.48
CA GLN A 22 -5.80 5.42 -11.21
C GLN A 22 -5.95 5.48 -9.70
N VAL A 23 -5.18 6.37 -9.09
CA VAL A 23 -5.19 6.59 -7.66
C VAL A 23 -6.11 7.76 -7.40
N ASN A 24 -7.16 7.51 -6.62
CA ASN A 24 -7.98 8.57 -6.06
C ASN A 24 -7.77 8.60 -4.55
N MET A 25 -7.43 9.78 -4.02
CA MET A 25 -7.31 10.01 -2.59
C MET A 25 -8.52 10.79 -2.12
N THR A 26 -9.28 10.20 -1.20
CA THR A 26 -10.50 10.83 -0.67
C THR A 26 -10.59 10.66 0.84
N LEU A 27 -11.37 11.53 1.48
CA LEU A 27 -11.73 11.34 2.89
C LEU A 27 -12.53 10.05 3.04
N SER A 28 -12.05 9.19 3.92
CA SER A 28 -12.57 7.85 4.09
C SER A 28 -13.34 7.70 5.39
N SER A 29 -14.30 6.78 5.36
CA SER A 29 -14.95 6.27 6.56
C SER A 29 -15.05 4.77 6.43
N TRP A 30 -15.03 4.08 7.58
CA TRP A 30 -15.13 2.61 7.62
C TRP A 30 -16.26 2.07 6.75
N GLN A 31 -17.45 2.71 6.76
CA GLN A 31 -18.60 2.23 6.00
C GLN A 31 -18.35 2.19 4.48
N LYS A 32 -17.52 3.11 3.96
CA LYS A 32 -17.17 3.17 2.54
C LYS A 32 -16.09 2.15 2.17
N THR A 33 -15.13 1.88 3.07
CA THR A 33 -13.93 1.11 2.74
C THR A 33 -13.96 -0.35 3.22
N LYS A 34 -14.81 -0.69 4.19
CA LYS A 34 -14.81 -2.01 4.88
C LYS A 34 -14.84 -3.24 3.97
N ARG A 35 -15.42 -3.13 2.77
CA ARG A 35 -15.52 -4.24 1.82
C ARG A 35 -14.19 -4.54 1.14
N HIS A 36 -13.34 -3.54 0.97
CA HIS A 36 -12.14 -3.60 0.13
C HIS A 36 -10.85 -3.21 0.87
N SER A 37 -10.92 -2.87 2.16
CA SER A 37 -9.78 -2.40 2.96
C SER A 37 -8.79 -3.51 3.35
N GLY A 38 -9.21 -4.78 3.36
CA GLY A 38 -8.36 -5.91 3.73
C GLY A 38 -7.98 -5.98 5.21
N ILE A 39 -8.57 -5.14 6.07
CA ILE A 39 -8.31 -5.07 7.51
C ILE A 39 -9.61 -5.24 8.30
N SER A 40 -9.51 -5.67 9.57
CA SER A 40 -10.65 -5.76 10.48
C SER A 40 -11.09 -4.38 10.95
N LYS A 41 -12.32 -4.30 11.49
CA LYS A 41 -12.83 -3.08 12.12
C LYS A 41 -11.99 -2.69 13.34
N ASP A 42 -11.62 -3.66 14.16
CA ASP A 42 -10.81 -3.40 15.35
C ASP A 42 -9.46 -2.78 14.99
N PHE A 43 -8.79 -3.32 13.95
CA PHE A 43 -7.54 -2.73 13.45
C PHE A 43 -7.73 -1.32 12.91
N TYR A 44 -8.83 -1.08 12.17
CA TYR A 44 -9.16 0.25 11.68
C TYR A 44 -9.39 1.24 12.83
N ASP A 45 -10.17 0.86 13.83
CA ASP A 45 -10.50 1.71 14.97
C ASP A 45 -9.25 2.03 15.82
N GLU A 46 -8.38 1.04 16.04
CA GLU A 46 -7.10 1.23 16.73
C GLU A 46 -6.18 2.17 15.94
N TYR A 47 -6.03 1.94 14.63
CA TYR A 47 -5.16 2.73 13.78
C TYR A 47 -5.58 4.21 13.67
N PHE A 48 -6.90 4.47 13.62
CA PHE A 48 -7.46 5.81 13.54
C PHE A 48 -7.92 6.37 14.90
N LEU A 49 -7.56 5.74 16.02
CA LEU A 49 -7.87 6.25 17.35
C LEU A 49 -7.29 7.66 17.53
N ASN A 50 -8.11 8.60 17.99
CA ASN A 50 -7.75 10.01 18.14
C ASN A 50 -7.29 10.70 16.84
N LYS A 51 -7.66 10.18 15.66
CA LYS A 51 -7.46 10.84 14.38
C LYS A 51 -8.79 11.45 13.91
N GLU A 52 -8.79 12.75 13.66
CA GLU A 52 -9.96 13.46 13.16
C GLU A 52 -10.26 13.14 11.68
N MET A 53 -9.23 12.74 10.93
CA MET A 53 -9.31 12.51 9.49
C MET A 53 -8.68 11.18 9.11
N ALA A 54 -9.37 10.47 8.22
CA ALA A 54 -8.87 9.28 7.56
C ALA A 54 -8.89 9.49 6.04
N TYR A 55 -7.86 9.02 5.36
CA TYR A 55 -7.79 9.04 3.90
C TYR A 55 -7.84 7.61 3.37
N ALA A 56 -8.50 7.44 2.22
CA ALA A 56 -8.46 6.20 1.45
C ALA A 56 -7.77 6.47 0.13
N ILE A 57 -6.88 5.55 -0.21
CA ILE A 57 -6.26 5.44 -1.52
C ILE A 57 -7.00 4.31 -2.22
N GLU A 58 -7.80 4.66 -3.22
CA GLU A 58 -8.45 3.66 -4.08
C GLU A 58 -7.45 3.20 -5.14
N VAL A 59 -7.27 1.89 -5.23
CA VAL A 59 -6.37 1.22 -6.17
C VAL A 59 -7.24 0.60 -7.26
N GLY A 60 -7.10 1.12 -8.49
CA GLY A 60 -7.81 0.62 -9.66
C GLY A 60 -7.29 -0.73 -10.18
N LYS A 61 -7.18 -0.88 -11.51
CA LYS A 61 -6.72 -2.13 -12.12
C LYS A 61 -5.27 -2.43 -11.76
N ILE A 62 -5.04 -3.64 -11.25
CA ILE A 62 -3.70 -4.14 -10.93
C ILE A 62 -3.15 -4.92 -12.14
N LYS A 63 -1.92 -4.62 -12.54
CA LYS A 63 -1.18 -5.41 -13.54
C LYS A 63 0.09 -6.01 -12.90
N PRO A 64 0.13 -7.33 -12.65
CA PRO A 64 1.34 -7.95 -12.10
C PRO A 64 2.49 -7.86 -13.12
N TYR A 65 3.70 -7.63 -12.62
CA TYR A 65 4.93 -7.85 -13.39
C TYR A 65 5.17 -9.36 -13.57
N SER A 66 6.01 -9.72 -14.54
CA SER A 66 6.29 -11.13 -14.87
C SER A 66 7.35 -11.83 -13.99
N GLN A 67 8.28 -11.12 -13.34
CA GLN A 67 9.37 -11.73 -12.52
C GLN A 67 9.33 -11.41 -11.00
N PRO A 68 10.39 -11.01 -10.27
CA PRO A 68 10.33 -10.00 -9.17
C PRO A 68 11.39 -8.89 -9.37
N PHE A 69 11.32 -7.76 -8.67
CA PHE A 69 12.35 -6.69 -8.65
C PHE A 69 12.79 -6.49 -7.22
N LEU A 70 14.07 -6.26 -6.98
CA LEU A 70 14.62 -5.93 -5.68
C LEU A 70 14.54 -4.42 -5.43
N LEU A 71 14.49 -3.99 -4.17
CA LEU A 71 14.63 -2.58 -3.81
C LEU A 71 15.95 -2.00 -4.33
N ALA A 72 17.02 -2.82 -4.31
CA ALA A 72 18.34 -2.46 -4.82
C ALA A 72 18.35 -2.13 -6.33
N ASP A 73 17.43 -2.69 -7.12
CA ASP A 73 17.31 -2.38 -8.56
C ASP A 73 16.91 -0.91 -8.79
N PHE A 74 16.38 -0.25 -7.76
CA PHE A 74 16.00 1.16 -7.74
C PHE A 74 16.93 2.02 -6.87
N GLY A 75 18.06 1.47 -6.39
CA GLY A 75 18.96 2.18 -5.48
C GLY A 75 18.41 2.37 -4.06
N ILE A 76 17.43 1.56 -3.65
CA ILE A 76 16.80 1.63 -2.34
C ILE A 76 17.38 0.54 -1.44
N GLU A 77 17.97 0.94 -0.32
CA GLU A 77 18.63 0.01 0.61
C GLU A 77 17.68 -0.60 1.65
N TYR A 78 16.57 0.08 1.96
CA TYR A 78 15.62 -0.32 2.99
C TYR A 78 14.17 -0.04 2.60
N ALA A 79 13.26 -0.81 3.18
CA ALA A 79 11.82 -0.63 2.99
C ALA A 79 11.38 0.76 3.49
N PRO A 80 10.79 1.62 2.65
CA PRO A 80 10.23 2.88 3.13
C PRO A 80 9.04 2.60 4.06
N GLN A 81 8.94 3.37 5.14
CA GLN A 81 7.82 3.26 6.08
C GLN A 81 6.49 3.74 5.48
N SER A 82 6.53 4.66 4.52
CA SER A 82 5.36 5.24 3.85
C SER A 82 5.44 5.08 2.34
N TYR A 83 6.24 5.91 1.66
CA TYR A 83 6.47 5.87 0.23
C TYR A 83 7.79 6.56 -0.13
N ILE A 84 8.28 6.32 -1.34
CA ILE A 84 9.47 6.96 -1.91
C ILE A 84 9.22 7.32 -3.37
N TYR A 85 9.82 8.42 -3.84
CA TYR A 85 9.86 8.77 -5.26
C TYR A 85 11.10 8.15 -5.89
N ILE A 86 10.91 7.50 -7.04
CA ILE A 86 11.94 6.83 -7.85
C ILE A 86 12.00 7.51 -9.21
#